data_AF-A0A962I7M0-F1
#
_entry.id   AF-A0A962I7M0-F1
#
_cell.length_a   1.000
_cell.length_b   1.000
_cell.length_c   1.000
_cell.angle_alpha   90.00
_cell.angle_beta   90.00
_cell.angle_gamma   90.00
#
_symmetry.space_group_name_H-M   'P 1'
#
loop_
_entity.id
_entity.type
_entity.pdbx_description
1 polymer ?
#
loop_
_entity_poly.entity_id
_entity_poly.type
_entity_poly.pdbx_seq_one_letter_code
_entity_poly.pdbx_strand_id
1 'polypeptide(L)'
;MAVRWTPTLATSGSLLAGALLALLLVLTLDRLTSTPLPDPLLPLTQIERVQTAIDEVPDAAAAWVQTNLPEDAPMLLGPERQHAWYRIGFDLPDWQPPLWALLLQRPLAAVSIRVNGQLLADSGVTRTQLPEYRHDLRYNLSPGMLRPGHNEILIL
;
A
#
# COMPACT_ATOMS: atom_id res chain seq x y z
N MET A 1 -39.23 -49.86 -11.81
CA MET A 1 -38.00 -50.09 -11.01
C MET A 1 -37.62 -48.75 -10.40
N ALA A 2 -37.89 -48.54 -9.10
CA ALA A 2 -37.76 -47.23 -8.45
C ALA A 2 -36.44 -47.16 -7.68
N VAL A 3 -35.55 -46.23 -8.06
CA VAL A 3 -34.28 -45.99 -7.39
C VAL A 3 -34.55 -45.16 -6.13
N ARG A 4 -34.39 -45.77 -4.95
CA ARG A 4 -34.41 -45.05 -3.66
C ARG A 4 -33.06 -44.39 -3.43
N TRP A 5 -33.04 -43.07 -3.42
CA TRP A 5 -31.90 -42.29 -2.96
C TRP A 5 -31.94 -42.19 -1.44
N THR A 6 -31.00 -42.82 -0.75
CA THR A 6 -30.76 -42.61 0.69
C THR A 6 -29.75 -41.47 0.85
N PRO A 7 -30.13 -40.32 1.43
CA PRO A 7 -29.19 -39.25 1.70
C PRO A 7 -28.20 -39.73 2.77
N THR A 8 -26.93 -39.84 2.40
CA THR A 8 -25.83 -40.04 3.32
C THR A 8 -25.68 -38.78 4.16
N LEU A 9 -26.15 -38.83 5.40
CA LEU A 9 -25.89 -37.80 6.42
C LEU A 9 -24.38 -37.71 6.61
N ALA A 10 -23.76 -36.65 6.08
CA ALA A 10 -22.38 -36.31 6.38
C ALA A 10 -22.25 -36.19 7.91
N THR A 11 -21.43 -37.06 8.50
CA THR A 11 -21.20 -37.08 9.94
C THR A 11 -20.54 -35.78 10.35
N SER A 12 -21.02 -35.15 11.43
CA SER A 12 -20.58 -33.83 11.92
C SER A 12 -19.05 -33.70 12.07
N GLY A 13 -18.33 -34.81 12.25
CA GLY A 13 -16.87 -34.87 12.29
C GLY A 13 -16.17 -34.52 10.97
N SER A 14 -16.75 -34.82 9.80
CA SER A 14 -16.12 -34.50 8.51
C SER A 14 -16.17 -33.01 8.19
N LEU A 15 -17.21 -32.30 8.65
CA LEU A 15 -17.34 -30.85 8.48
C LEU A 15 -16.31 -30.09 9.35
N LEU A 16 -16.12 -30.52 10.60
CA LEU A 16 -15.15 -29.91 11.50
C LEU A 16 -13.71 -30.11 11.02
N ALA A 17 -13.37 -31.32 10.55
CA ALA A 17 -12.06 -31.60 9.97
C ALA A 17 -11.78 -30.76 8.72
N GLY A 18 -12.77 -30.60 7.84
CA GLY A 18 -12.66 -29.74 6.65
C GLY A 18 -12.45 -28.27 7.01
N ALA A 19 -13.21 -27.75 7.98
CA ALA A 19 -13.07 -26.36 8.44
C ALA A 19 -11.70 -26.10 9.07
N LEU A 20 -11.19 -27.02 9.90
CA LEU A 20 -9.87 -26.91 10.50
C LEU A 20 -8.75 -26.93 9.44
N LEU A 21 -8.86 -27.80 8.43
CA LEU A 21 -7.90 -27.85 7.33
C LEU A 21 -7.89 -26.53 6.54
N ALA A 22 -9.05 -25.98 6.23
CA ALA A 22 -9.16 -24.69 5.54
C ALA A 22 -8.55 -23.55 6.36
N LEU A 23 -8.82 -23.51 7.67
CA LEU A 23 -8.23 -22.52 8.58
C LEU A 23 -6.70 -22.64 8.64
N LEU A 24 -6.18 -23.86 8.80
CA LEU A 24 -4.74 -24.13 8.79
C LEU A 24 -4.08 -23.70 7.48
N LEU A 25 -4.73 -23.96 6.35
CA LEU A 25 -4.24 -23.54 5.04
C LEU A 25 -4.17 -22.01 4.97
N VAL A 26 -5.23 -21.30 5.38
CA VAL A 26 -5.25 -19.82 5.40
C VAL A 26 -4.14 -19.26 6.29
N LEU A 27 -3.98 -19.77 7.51
CA LEU A 27 -2.94 -19.31 8.44
C LEU A 27 -1.53 -19.61 7.93
N THR A 28 -1.33 -20.76 7.28
CA THR A 28 -0.03 -21.14 6.72
C THR A 28 0.30 -20.26 5.52
N LEU A 29 -0.67 -20.02 4.64
CA LEU A 29 -0.50 -19.11 3.51
C LEU A 29 -0.19 -17.70 3.99
N ASP A 30 -0.96 -17.17 4.94
CA ASP A 30 -0.75 -15.84 5.53
C ASP A 30 0.66 -15.71 6.12
N ARG A 31 1.13 -16.72 6.85
CA ARG A 31 2.49 -16.73 7.41
C ARG A 31 3.59 -16.82 6.34
N LEU A 32 3.36 -17.58 5.28
CA LEU A 32 4.32 -17.75 4.18
C LEU A 32 4.38 -16.52 3.27
N THR A 33 3.28 -15.76 3.16
CA THR A 33 3.22 -14.54 2.33
C THR A 33 3.55 -13.29 3.13
N SER A 34 3.39 -13.30 4.46
CA SER A 34 3.82 -12.23 5.34
C SER A 34 5.34 -12.16 5.40
N THR A 35 5.92 -11.30 4.56
CA THR A 35 7.36 -11.02 4.62
C THR A 35 7.58 -9.96 5.70
N PRO A 36 8.32 -10.23 6.79
CA PRO A 36 8.63 -9.20 7.77
C PRO A 36 9.37 -8.06 7.06
N LEU A 37 8.95 -6.83 7.34
CA LEU A 37 9.66 -5.66 6.82
C LEU A 37 11.08 -5.66 7.38
N PRO A 38 12.10 -5.32 6.56
CA PRO A 38 13.41 -5.01 7.10
C PRO A 38 13.29 -3.81 8.03
N ASP A 39 14.14 -3.76 9.06
CA ASP A 39 14.26 -2.56 9.89
C ASP A 39 14.56 -1.36 8.99
N PRO A 40 13.88 -0.21 9.20
CA PRO A 40 14.12 0.97 8.40
C PRO A 40 15.58 1.41 8.58
N LEU A 41 16.32 1.44 7.47
CA LEU A 41 17.72 1.92 7.46
C LEU A 41 17.82 3.41 7.79
N LEU A 42 16.73 4.16 7.57
CA LEU A 42 16.68 5.60 7.71
C LEU A 42 15.42 6.00 8.48
N PRO A 43 15.54 6.88 9.48
CA PRO A 43 14.36 7.46 10.11
C PRO A 43 13.66 8.40 9.13
N LEU A 44 12.33 8.36 9.15
CA LEU A 44 11.51 9.37 8.49
C LEU A 44 11.54 10.64 9.34
N THR A 45 11.80 11.78 8.71
CA THR A 45 11.85 13.09 9.39
C THR A 45 10.51 13.81 9.36
N GLN A 46 9.65 13.47 8.40
CA GLN A 46 8.36 14.11 8.20
C GLN A 46 7.38 13.12 7.56
N ILE A 47 6.15 13.09 8.07
CA ILE A 47 5.04 12.40 7.45
C ILE A 47 3.81 13.28 7.59
N GLU A 48 3.32 13.80 6.47
CA GLU A 48 2.16 14.66 6.42
C GLU A 48 1.17 14.16 5.38
N ARG A 49 -0.11 14.50 5.60
CA ARG A 49 -1.20 14.22 4.66
C ARG A 49 -1.98 15.48 4.38
N VAL A 50 -2.45 15.63 3.15
CA VAL A 50 -3.48 16.61 2.77
C VAL A 50 -4.54 15.92 1.93
N GLN A 51 -5.80 16.23 2.20
CA GLN A 51 -6.93 15.78 1.40
C GLN A 51 -7.33 16.82 0.38
N THR A 52 -7.63 16.37 -0.82
CA THR A 52 -7.97 17.24 -1.93
C THR A 52 -8.93 16.53 -2.89
N ALA A 53 -9.61 17.32 -3.72
CA ALA A 53 -10.47 16.84 -4.80
C ALA A 53 -9.75 16.84 -6.16
N ILE A 54 -8.53 17.37 -6.23
CA ILE A 54 -7.72 17.46 -7.45
C ILE A 54 -6.51 16.53 -7.38
N ASP A 55 -6.05 16.06 -8.54
CA ASP A 55 -4.90 15.18 -8.72
C ASP A 55 -3.57 15.95 -8.93
N GLU A 56 -3.61 17.28 -8.84
CA GLU A 56 -2.42 18.12 -8.87
C GLU A 56 -1.63 18.04 -7.57
N VAL A 57 -0.31 18.20 -7.67
CA VAL A 57 0.59 18.22 -6.52
C VAL A 57 0.24 19.43 -5.65
N PRO A 58 -0.09 19.25 -4.36
CA PRO A 58 -0.46 20.36 -3.49
C PRO A 58 0.75 21.25 -3.19
N ASP A 59 0.48 22.55 -3.10
CA ASP A 59 1.49 23.54 -2.71
C ASP A 59 2.04 23.28 -1.29
N ALA A 60 3.21 23.86 -1.01
CA ALA A 60 3.80 23.83 0.33
C ALA A 60 2.86 24.46 1.39
N ALA A 61 2.06 25.46 1.01
CA ALA A 61 1.12 26.16 1.88
C ALA A 61 -0.25 25.47 2.02
N ALA A 62 -0.44 24.28 1.43
CA ALA A 62 -1.68 23.53 1.61
C ALA A 62 -1.88 23.12 3.08
N ALA A 63 -3.09 22.69 3.43
CA ALA A 63 -3.45 22.28 4.79
C ALA A 63 -2.89 20.89 5.15
N TRP A 64 -1.56 20.76 5.14
CA TRP A 64 -0.86 19.54 5.53
C TRP A 64 -1.04 19.27 7.03
N VAL A 65 -1.38 18.03 7.35
CA VAL A 65 -1.56 17.55 8.71
C VAL A 65 -0.54 16.46 8.98
N GLN A 66 0.21 16.59 10.06
CA GLN A 66 1.13 15.56 10.52
C GLN A 66 0.39 14.26 10.83
N THR A 67 0.92 13.14 10.36
CA THR A 67 0.30 11.83 10.55
C THR A 67 1.33 10.73 10.76
N ASN A 68 0.87 9.51 11.05
CA ASN A 68 1.70 8.31 11.17
C ASN A 68 1.19 7.24 10.19
N LEU A 69 2.12 6.44 9.67
CA LEU A 69 1.79 5.26 8.86
C LEU A 69 1.91 3.98 9.69
N PRO A 70 1.10 2.94 9.41
CA PRO A 70 0.02 2.90 8.40
C PRO A 70 -1.23 3.69 8.85
N GLU A 71 -1.91 4.33 7.89
CA GLU A 71 -3.18 5.05 8.08
C GLU A 71 -4.11 4.75 6.90
N ASP A 72 -5.43 4.69 7.19
CA ASP A 72 -6.48 4.82 6.18
C ASP A 72 -6.92 6.29 6.10
N ALA A 73 -6.77 6.93 4.94
CA ALA A 73 -7.21 8.31 4.77
C ALA A 73 -8.73 8.43 5.01
N PRO A 74 -9.20 9.38 5.83
CA PRO A 74 -10.62 9.47 6.17
C PRO A 74 -11.45 9.83 4.94
N MET A 75 -12.51 9.07 4.65
CA MET A 75 -13.43 9.44 3.57
C MET A 75 -14.28 10.65 3.99
N LEU A 76 -14.23 11.72 3.20
CA LEU A 76 -15.10 12.88 3.37
C LEU A 76 -16.49 12.59 2.77
N LEU A 77 -17.52 13.19 3.33
CA LEU A 77 -18.86 13.16 2.73
C LEU A 77 -18.91 14.17 1.57
N GLY A 78 -19.35 13.73 0.38
CA GLY A 78 -19.62 14.64 -0.74
C GLY A 78 -19.05 14.18 -2.07
N PRO A 79 -17.76 14.42 -2.35
CA PRO A 79 -17.20 14.17 -3.68
C PRO A 79 -17.07 12.68 -3.97
N GLU A 80 -17.43 12.30 -5.20
CA GLU A 80 -17.38 10.93 -5.74
C GLU A 80 -15.93 10.45 -5.93
N ARG A 81 -14.98 11.38 -6.11
CA ARG A 81 -13.53 11.12 -6.14
C ARG A 81 -12.81 11.94 -5.10
N GLN A 82 -11.98 11.28 -4.31
CA GLN A 82 -11.19 11.88 -3.25
C GLN A 82 -9.76 11.43 -3.38
N HIS A 83 -8.87 12.37 -3.14
CA HIS A 83 -7.44 12.20 -3.25
C HIS A 83 -6.79 12.52 -1.91
N ALA A 84 -5.82 11.71 -1.51
CA ALA A 84 -5.05 11.93 -0.29
C ALA A 84 -3.57 11.96 -0.68
N TRP A 85 -3.00 13.16 -0.69
CA TRP A 85 -1.56 13.31 -0.87
C TRP A 85 -0.86 13.10 0.46
N TYR A 86 0.19 12.29 0.44
CA TYR A 86 1.14 12.10 1.51
C TYR A 86 2.47 12.72 1.12
N ARG A 87 3.09 13.45 2.05
CA ARG A 87 4.44 13.98 1.95
C ARG A 87 5.31 13.31 3.00
N ILE A 88 6.33 12.61 2.52
CA ILE A 88 7.26 11.84 3.35
C ILE A 88 8.66 12.43 3.16
N GLY A 89 9.21 12.97 4.25
CA GLY A 89 10.57 13.50 4.29
C GLY A 89 11.53 12.54 4.98
N PHE A 90 12.75 12.46 4.47
CA PHE A 90 13.86 11.74 5.11
C PHE A 90 15.19 12.32 4.66
N ASP A 91 16.22 12.11 5.47
CA ASP A 91 17.58 12.59 5.18
C ASP A 91 18.48 11.42 4.79
N LEU A 92 19.23 11.59 3.71
CA LEU A 92 20.25 10.64 3.26
C LEU A 92 21.65 11.10 3.68
N PRO A 93 22.49 10.17 4.16
CA PRO A 93 23.89 10.48 4.41
C PRO A 93 24.64 10.74 3.09
N ASP A 94 25.82 11.34 3.18
CA ASP A 94 26.66 11.66 2.02
C ASP A 94 27.17 10.41 1.27
N TRP A 95 27.14 9.23 1.91
CA TRP A 95 27.43 7.96 1.26
C TRP A 95 26.13 7.31 0.81
N GLN A 96 25.98 7.06 -0.50
CA GLN A 96 24.79 6.43 -1.05
C GLN A 96 25.07 4.96 -1.41
N PRO A 97 24.31 3.99 -0.89
CA PRO A 97 24.23 2.67 -1.51
C PRO A 97 23.78 2.81 -2.98
N PRO A 98 24.23 1.91 -3.87
CA PRO A 98 24.01 2.07 -5.32
C PRO A 98 22.55 1.87 -5.75
N LEU A 99 21.73 1.22 -4.93
CA LEU A 99 20.36 0.83 -5.28
C LEU A 99 19.42 1.03 -4.11
N TRP A 100 18.36 1.78 -4.37
CA TRP A 100 17.25 2.00 -3.44
C TRP A 100 15.95 1.51 -4.07
N ALA A 101 15.03 1.07 -3.23
CA ALA A 101 13.69 0.72 -3.64
C ALA A 101 12.68 1.33 -2.68
N LEU A 102 11.55 1.75 -3.23
CA LEU A 102 10.37 2.14 -2.48
C LEU A 102 9.41 0.95 -2.45
N LEU A 103 9.03 0.55 -1.24
CA LEU A 103 8.04 -0.49 -0.97
C LEU A 103 6.77 0.17 -0.42
N LEU A 104 5.67 0.11 -1.17
CA LEU A 104 4.34 0.46 -0.68
C LEU A 104 3.61 -0.84 -0.32
N GLN A 105 3.24 -0.97 0.95
CA GLN A 105 2.53 -2.17 1.40
C GLN A 105 1.04 -2.03 1.15
N ARG A 106 0.49 -2.96 0.36
CA ARG A 106 -0.94 -3.13 0.12
C ARG A 106 -1.75 -1.82 -0.03
N PRO A 107 -1.39 -0.92 -0.97
CA PRO A 107 -2.17 0.29 -1.20
C PRO A 107 -3.60 -0.08 -1.58
N LEU A 108 -4.59 0.61 -0.98
CA LEU A 108 -6.01 0.32 -1.20
C LEU A 108 -6.58 0.99 -2.47
N ALA A 109 -5.82 1.88 -3.09
CA ALA A 109 -6.22 2.65 -4.27
C ALA A 109 -5.08 2.73 -5.29
N ALA A 110 -5.38 3.27 -6.48
CA ALA A 110 -4.35 3.64 -7.44
C ALA A 110 -3.46 4.75 -6.83
N VAL A 111 -2.16 4.61 -7.01
CA VAL A 111 -1.15 5.54 -6.49
C VAL A 111 -0.34 6.22 -7.58
N SER A 112 0.03 7.48 -7.34
CA SER A 112 1.00 8.23 -8.13
C SER A 112 2.13 8.67 -7.22
N ILE A 113 3.38 8.37 -7.61
CA ILE A 113 4.55 8.53 -6.75
C ILE A 113 5.54 9.48 -7.42
N ARG A 114 5.97 10.49 -6.66
CA ARG A 114 7.01 11.43 -7.06
C ARG A 114 8.12 11.45 -6.02
N VAL A 115 9.36 11.59 -6.48
CA VAL A 115 10.55 11.71 -5.64
C VAL A 115 11.26 13.00 -6.00
N ASN A 116 11.41 13.91 -5.04
CA ASN A 116 12.00 15.23 -5.25
C ASN A 116 11.38 15.98 -6.45
N GLY A 117 10.05 15.88 -6.61
CA GLY A 117 9.28 16.46 -7.71
C GLY A 117 9.26 15.66 -9.02
N GLN A 118 10.16 14.68 -9.20
CA GLN A 118 10.20 13.84 -10.40
C GLN A 118 9.22 12.67 -10.29
N LEU A 119 8.47 12.39 -11.36
CA LEU A 119 7.56 11.24 -11.40
C LEU A 119 8.33 9.92 -11.42
N LEU A 120 8.06 9.05 -10.45
CA LEU A 120 8.59 7.69 -10.38
C LEU A 120 7.62 6.69 -11.03
N ALA A 121 6.35 6.74 -10.64
CA ALA A 121 5.34 5.80 -11.10
C ALA A 121 3.93 6.39 -11.03
N ASP A 122 3.06 5.94 -11.92
CA ASP A 122 1.61 6.17 -11.89
C ASP A 122 0.93 4.83 -12.16
N SER A 123 0.22 4.32 -11.16
CA SER A 123 -0.51 3.05 -11.23
C SER A 123 -1.97 3.23 -11.68
N GLY A 124 -2.26 4.29 -12.44
CA GLY A 124 -3.59 4.53 -13.00
C GLY A 124 -4.42 5.50 -12.16
N VAL A 125 -3.79 6.43 -11.45
CA VAL A 125 -4.50 7.61 -10.93
C VAL A 125 -5.09 8.41 -12.09
N THR A 126 -4.37 8.47 -13.20
CA THR A 126 -4.79 9.15 -14.44
C THR A 126 -5.61 8.27 -15.41
N ARG A 127 -5.89 7.00 -15.05
CA ARG A 127 -6.56 6.03 -15.94
C ARG A 127 -7.71 5.32 -15.21
N THR A 128 -8.56 4.62 -15.97
CA THR A 128 -9.72 3.89 -15.45
C THR A 128 -9.37 3.10 -14.19
N GLN A 129 -10.23 3.21 -13.17
CA GLN A 129 -10.10 2.59 -11.85
C GLN A 129 -9.67 1.12 -11.99
N LEU A 130 -8.44 0.82 -11.59
CA LEU A 130 -7.95 -0.55 -11.58
C LEU A 130 -8.70 -1.33 -10.48
N PRO A 131 -8.97 -2.64 -10.69
CA PRO A 131 -9.48 -3.49 -9.60
C PRO A 131 -8.53 -3.42 -8.40
N GLU A 132 -9.08 -3.39 -7.18
CA GLU A 132 -8.31 -3.25 -5.93
C GLU A 132 -7.03 -4.12 -5.92
N TYR A 133 -5.87 -3.50 -6.12
CA TYR A 133 -4.59 -4.19 -6.06
C TYR A 133 -4.11 -4.27 -4.61
N ARG A 134 -4.54 -5.32 -3.90
CA ARG A 134 -4.11 -5.58 -2.51
C ARG A 134 -2.74 -6.26 -2.42
N HIS A 135 -1.79 -5.84 -3.26
CA HIS A 135 -0.44 -6.41 -3.28
C HIS A 135 0.59 -5.34 -3.00
N ASP A 136 1.71 -5.75 -2.42
CA ASP A 136 2.85 -4.86 -2.20
C ASP A 136 3.39 -4.36 -3.55
N LEU A 137 3.55 -3.04 -3.66
CA LEU A 137 4.14 -2.40 -4.82
C LEU A 137 5.61 -2.09 -4.53
N ARG A 138 6.48 -2.43 -5.47
CA ARG A 138 7.93 -2.23 -5.37
C ARG A 138 8.40 -1.41 -6.56
N TYR A 139 9.06 -0.30 -6.27
CA TYR A 139 9.60 0.61 -7.28
C TYR A 139 11.10 0.79 -7.07
N ASN A 140 11.89 0.52 -8.09
CA ASN A 140 13.32 0.83 -8.05
C ASN A 140 13.51 2.34 -8.22
N LEU A 141 14.35 2.94 -7.36
CA LEU A 141 14.71 4.34 -7.45
C LEU A 141 15.97 4.49 -8.30
N SER A 142 15.90 5.30 -9.35
CA SER A 142 17.04 5.59 -10.19
C SER A 142 18.11 6.38 -9.40
N PRO A 143 19.42 6.15 -9.64
CA PRO A 143 20.51 6.81 -8.89
C PRO A 143 20.52 8.35 -8.90
N GLY A 144 19.73 9.00 -9.75
CA GLY A 144 19.60 10.47 -9.80
C GLY A 144 18.34 11.04 -9.15
N MET A 145 17.42 10.19 -8.67
CA MET A 145 16.18 10.65 -8.02
C MET A 145 16.41 11.06 -6.57
N LEU A 146 17.46 10.52 -5.95
CA LEU A 146 17.85 10.78 -4.57
C LEU A 146 19.11 11.64 -4.53
N ARG A 147 19.23 12.47 -3.50
CA ARG A 147 20.38 13.35 -3.28
C ARG A 147 20.86 13.26 -1.82
N PRO A 148 22.13 13.58 -1.53
CA PRO A 148 22.57 13.77 -0.15
C PRO A 148 21.72 14.83 0.57
N GLY A 149 21.51 14.65 1.86
CA GLY A 149 20.64 15.53 2.66
C GLY A 149 19.16 15.23 2.45
N HIS A 150 18.34 16.28 2.41
CA HIS A 150 16.89 16.13 2.46
C HIS A 150 16.27 15.66 1.13
N ASN A 151 15.43 14.63 1.24
CA ASN A 151 14.64 14.06 0.16
C ASN A 151 13.16 14.04 0.53
N GLU A 152 12.31 14.23 -0.48
CA GLU A 152 10.87 14.19 -0.34
C GLU A 152 10.28 13.13 -1.29
N ILE A 153 9.37 12.33 -0.77
CA ILE A 153 8.49 11.46 -1.56
C ILE A 153 7.06 11.96 -1.40
N LEU A 154 6.39 12.18 -2.53
CA LEU A 154 4.97 12.49 -2.59
C LEU A 154 4.22 11.27 -3.13
N ILE A 155 3.15 10.87 -2.44
CA ILE A 155 2.30 9.75 -2.82
C ILE A 155 0.86 10.24 -2.85
N LEU A 156 0.18 10.04 -3.96
CA LEU A 156 -1.26 10.26 -4.11
C LEU A 156 -2.04 8.95 -3.95
#